data_AF-A0AB34HZ83-F1
#
_entry.id   AF-A0AB34HZ83-F1
#
_cell.length_a   1.000
_cell.length_b   1.000
_cell.length_c   1.000
_cell.angle_alpha   90.00
_cell.angle_beta   90.00
_cell.angle_gamma   90.00
#
_symmetry.space_group_name_H-M   'P 1'
#
loop_
_entity.id
_entity.type
_entity.pdbx_description
1 polymer ?
#
loop_
_entity_poly.entity_id
_entity_poly.type
_entity_poly.pdbx_seq_one_letter_code
_entity_poly.pdbx_strand_id
1 'polypeptide(L)'
;MYTDSVTGHKSQREELDAILFIFEKILQLLPERIHQRWQFHSIGLILKKLLHTGNSLKIRREGVRLFLLWLQALQNNCSKEQLWMFSCLIPGFSAPQSEYGPRTLDNLINPPLNLQESKIHTIFSIINLKISV
;
A
#
# COMPACT_ATOMS: atom_id res chain seq x y z
N MET A 1 17.06 20.66 37.60
CA MET A 1 16.71 20.93 36.18
C MET A 1 16.27 19.63 35.55
N TYR A 2 14.98 19.37 35.43
CA TYR A 2 14.47 18.19 34.72
C TYR A 2 13.09 18.50 34.16
N THR A 3 13.04 19.06 32.96
CA THR A 3 11.86 19.05 32.08
C THR A 3 12.27 19.59 30.71
N ASP A 4 12.58 18.72 29.74
CA ASP A 4 12.60 19.13 28.31
C ASP A 4 12.37 17.96 27.33
N SER A 5 11.88 16.80 27.77
CA SER A 5 11.65 15.65 26.87
C SER A 5 10.18 15.26 26.66
N VAL A 6 9.23 15.86 27.37
CA VAL A 6 7.80 15.48 27.31
C VAL A 6 7.03 16.22 26.19
N THR A 7 7.57 17.31 25.67
CA THR A 7 6.90 18.19 24.68
C THR A 7 7.05 17.71 23.23
N GLY A 8 8.20 17.12 22.86
CA GLY A 8 8.48 16.72 21.47
C GLY A 8 7.61 15.55 20.96
N HIS A 9 7.34 14.55 21.80
CA HIS A 9 6.51 13.41 21.42
C HIS A 9 5.02 13.76 21.25
N LYS A 10 4.54 14.82 21.90
CA LYS A 10 3.16 15.30 21.74
C LYS A 10 2.99 16.06 20.42
N SER A 11 3.89 16.99 20.11
CA SER A 11 3.88 17.75 18.85
C SER A 11 3.92 16.83 17.63
N GLN A 12 4.83 15.86 17.60
CA GLN A 12 4.94 14.91 16.49
C GLN A 12 3.67 14.06 16.29
N ARG A 13 2.96 13.75 17.38
CA ARG A 13 1.70 12.99 17.31
C ARG A 13 0.58 13.84 16.73
N GLU A 14 0.47 15.09 17.15
CA GLU A 14 -0.51 16.05 16.64
C GLU A 14 -0.24 16.38 15.17
N GLU A 15 1.02 16.53 14.78
CA GLU A 15 1.44 16.70 13.39
C GLU A 15 1.07 15.48 12.54
N LEU A 16 1.33 14.26 13.03
CA LEU A 16 0.95 13.03 12.32
C LEU A 16 -0.56 12.92 12.17
N ASP A 17 -1.32 13.17 13.24
CA ASP A 17 -2.79 13.12 13.21
C ASP A 17 -3.33 14.18 12.21
N ALA A 18 -2.74 15.37 12.15
CA ALA A 18 -3.08 16.40 11.15
C ALA A 18 -2.74 15.97 9.71
N ILE A 19 -1.59 15.33 9.49
CA ILE A 19 -1.20 14.79 8.18
C ILE A 19 -2.20 13.71 7.73
N LEU A 20 -2.54 12.77 8.61
CA LEU A 20 -3.51 11.71 8.31
C LEU A 20 -4.90 12.30 7.98
N PHE A 21 -5.30 13.34 8.71
CA PHE A 21 -6.55 14.05 8.44
C PHE A 21 -6.55 14.71 7.05
N ILE A 22 -5.50 15.44 6.68
CA ILE A 22 -5.39 16.07 5.36
C ILE A 22 -5.38 15.00 4.25
N PHE A 23 -4.65 13.91 4.46
CA PHE A 23 -4.56 12.82 3.50
C PHE A 23 -5.93 12.15 3.28
N GLU A 24 -6.70 11.93 4.35
CA GLU A 24 -8.10 11.50 4.24
C GLU A 24 -8.92 12.46 3.38
N LYS A 25 -8.79 13.77 3.60
CA LYS A 25 -9.54 14.77 2.81
C LYS A 25 -9.15 14.76 1.34
N ILE A 26 -7.88 14.55 1.01
CA ILE A 26 -7.44 14.37 -0.39
C ILE A 26 -8.15 13.15 -1.01
N LEU A 27 -8.17 12.01 -0.31
CA LEU A 27 -8.82 10.79 -0.80
C LEU A 27 -10.34 10.95 -0.97
N GLN A 28 -11.01 11.69 -0.08
CA GLN A 28 -12.45 11.93 -0.10
C GLN A 28 -12.87 12.97 -1.14
N LEU A 29 -12.09 14.03 -1.33
CA LEU A 29 -12.47 15.18 -2.15
C LEU A 29 -12.04 15.05 -3.61
N LEU A 30 -11.09 14.17 -3.93
CA LEU A 30 -10.56 13.99 -5.30
C LEU A 30 -10.76 12.57 -5.88
N PRO A 31 -11.93 11.92 -5.73
CA PRO A 31 -12.13 10.55 -6.18
C PRO A 31 -11.95 10.41 -7.70
N GLU A 32 -12.44 11.37 -8.49
CA GLU A 32 -12.33 11.34 -9.96
C GLU A 32 -10.87 11.40 -10.45
N ARG A 33 -10.04 12.20 -9.79
CA ARG A 33 -8.60 12.27 -10.12
C ARG A 33 -7.90 10.97 -9.75
N ILE A 34 -8.22 10.42 -8.58
CA ILE A 34 -7.66 9.14 -8.11
C ILE A 34 -8.09 7.98 -9.02
N HIS A 35 -9.34 7.98 -9.48
CA HIS A 35 -9.84 7.02 -10.46
C HIS A 35 -9.01 7.03 -11.75
N GLN A 36 -8.63 8.23 -12.22
CA GLN A 36 -7.69 8.44 -13.32
C GLN A 36 -6.22 8.17 -12.94
N ARG A 37 -5.97 7.50 -11.80
CA ARG A 37 -4.65 7.11 -11.28
C ARG A 37 -3.73 8.29 -10.96
N TRP A 38 -4.28 9.47 -10.67
CA TRP A 38 -3.51 10.59 -10.16
C TRP A 38 -2.83 10.23 -8.84
N GLN A 39 -1.52 10.51 -8.74
CA GLN A 39 -0.67 10.18 -7.59
C GLN A 39 -0.71 8.71 -7.15
N PHE A 40 -1.06 7.78 -8.06
CA PHE A 40 -1.26 6.37 -7.74
C PHE A 40 -0.07 5.73 -6.99
N HIS A 41 1.15 5.95 -7.48
CA HIS A 41 2.37 5.40 -6.87
C HIS A 41 2.66 6.03 -5.51
N SER A 42 2.57 7.36 -5.40
CA SER A 42 2.83 8.11 -4.17
C SER A 42 1.85 7.72 -3.05
N ILE A 43 0.55 7.65 -3.38
CA ILE A 43 -0.51 7.23 -2.45
C ILE A 43 -0.25 5.78 -1.99
N GLY A 44 0.06 4.88 -2.93
CA GLY A 44 0.40 3.49 -2.61
C GLY A 44 1.59 3.36 -1.65
N LEU A 45 2.66 4.15 -1.85
CA LEU A 45 3.84 4.15 -0.97
C LEU A 45 3.51 4.62 0.46
N ILE A 46 2.73 5.70 0.59
CA ILE A 46 2.29 6.19 1.91
C ILE A 46 1.46 5.12 2.63
N LEU A 47 0.50 4.50 1.94
CA LEU A 47 -0.33 3.44 2.51
C LEU A 47 0.49 2.22 2.92
N LYS A 48 1.46 1.79 2.09
CA LYS A 48 2.41 0.73 2.44
C LYS A 48 3.19 1.05 3.73
N LYS A 49 3.67 2.30 3.88
CA LYS A 49 4.36 2.75 5.08
C LYS A 49 3.45 2.75 6.31
N LEU A 50 2.19 3.17 6.18
CA LEU A 50 1.22 3.18 7.29
C LEU A 50 0.84 1.76 7.73
N LEU A 51 0.71 0.84 6.78
CA LEU A 51 0.30 -0.54 7.02
C LEU A 51 1.43 -1.45 7.53
N HIS A 52 2.67 -0.98 7.52
CA HIS A 52 3.85 -1.74 7.95
C HIS A 52 3.68 -2.32 9.36
N THR A 53 4.13 -3.55 9.56
CA THR A 53 3.95 -4.34 10.80
C THR A 53 4.61 -3.69 12.02
N GLY A 54 5.69 -2.94 11.81
CA GLY A 54 6.38 -2.16 12.85
C GLY A 54 5.62 -0.95 13.39
N ASN A 55 4.50 -0.54 12.78
CA ASN A 55 3.67 0.54 13.32
C ASN A 55 2.73 0.06 14.42
N SER A 56 2.37 0.98 15.32
CA SER A 56 1.33 0.71 16.33
C SER A 56 -0.01 0.32 15.68
N LEU A 57 -0.81 -0.47 16.39
CA LEU A 57 -2.14 -0.88 15.93
C LEU A 57 -3.05 0.32 15.61
N LYS A 58 -2.91 1.45 16.33
CA LYS A 58 -3.67 2.68 16.05
C LYS A 58 -3.37 3.19 14.64
N ILE A 59 -2.09 3.33 14.29
CA ILE A 59 -1.65 3.80 12.97
C ILE A 59 -2.02 2.79 11.87
N ARG A 60 -1.86 1.50 12.13
CA ARG A 60 -2.23 0.46 11.15
C ARG A 60 -3.73 0.46 10.86
N ARG A 61 -4.59 0.65 11.88
CA ARG A 61 -6.05 0.78 11.68
C ARG A 61 -6.40 1.98 10.81
N GLU A 62 -5.78 3.13 11.04
CA GLU A 62 -5.96 4.29 10.15
C GLU A 62 -5.44 4.02 8.73
N GLY A 63 -4.29 3.35 8.60
CA GLY A 63 -3.75 2.91 7.32
C GLY A 63 -4.72 2.01 6.54
N VAL A 64 -5.40 1.07 7.21
CA VAL A 64 -6.43 0.22 6.60
C VAL A 64 -7.61 1.08 6.12
N ARG A 65 -8.10 1.98 6.98
CA ARG A 65 -9.23 2.87 6.64
C ARG A 65 -8.93 3.73 5.42
N LEU A 66 -7.74 4.35 5.37
CA LEU A 66 -7.27 5.16 4.24
C LEU A 66 -7.06 4.31 2.98
N PHE A 67 -6.57 3.08 3.13
CA PHE A 67 -6.42 2.15 2.00
C PHE A 67 -7.78 1.80 1.38
N LEU A 68 -8.83 1.60 2.18
CA LEU A 68 -10.18 1.35 1.67
C LEU A 68 -10.77 2.55 0.94
N LEU A 69 -10.55 3.78 1.44
CA LEU A 69 -10.94 5.00 0.72
C LEU A 69 -10.24 5.10 -0.65
N TRP A 70 -8.94 4.78 -0.70
CA TRP A 70 -8.20 4.76 -1.96
C TRP A 70 -8.70 3.68 -2.92
N LEU A 71 -8.95 2.46 -2.43
CA LEU A 71 -9.50 1.36 -3.24
C LEU A 71 -10.89 1.70 -3.78
N GLN A 72 -11.75 2.32 -2.95
CA GLN A 72 -13.08 2.79 -3.35
C GLN A 72 -12.99 3.87 -4.44
N ALA A 73 -12.03 4.79 -4.37
CA ALA A 73 -11.82 5.81 -5.40
C ALA A 73 -11.25 5.21 -6.70
N LEU A 74 -10.40 4.18 -6.62
CA LEU A 74 -9.85 3.50 -7.79
C LEU A 74 -10.88 2.68 -8.57
N GLN A 75 -11.79 1.98 -7.88
CA GLN A 75 -12.78 1.10 -8.52
C GLN A 75 -12.13 0.12 -9.52
N ASN A 76 -12.61 0.09 -10.77
CA ASN A 76 -12.11 -0.75 -11.86
C ASN A 76 -10.70 -0.37 -12.35
N ASN A 77 -10.16 0.78 -11.93
CA ASN A 77 -8.79 1.20 -12.23
C ASN A 77 -7.76 0.71 -11.20
N CYS A 78 -8.16 -0.12 -10.21
CA CYS A 78 -7.22 -0.78 -9.33
C CYS A 78 -6.43 -1.89 -10.05
N SER A 79 -5.20 -2.15 -9.63
CA SER A 79 -4.42 -3.27 -10.15
C SER A 79 -4.53 -4.50 -9.24
N LYS A 80 -4.11 -5.66 -9.74
CA LYS A 80 -4.07 -6.92 -8.96
C LYS A 80 -3.31 -6.76 -7.64
N GLU A 81 -2.29 -5.92 -7.60
CA GLU A 81 -1.51 -5.66 -6.39
C GLU A 81 -2.36 -5.08 -5.25
N GLN A 82 -3.29 -4.16 -5.54
CA GLN A 82 -4.14 -3.57 -4.49
C GLN A 82 -5.12 -4.61 -3.95
N LEU A 83 -5.67 -5.47 -4.81
CA LEU A 83 -6.55 -6.55 -4.38
C LEU A 83 -5.81 -7.57 -3.50
N TRP A 84 -4.53 -7.82 -3.80
CA TRP A 84 -3.67 -8.64 -2.95
C TRP A 84 -3.37 -7.99 -1.60
N MET A 85 -3.05 -6.70 -1.58
CA MET A 85 -2.90 -5.95 -0.35
C MET A 85 -4.18 -6.02 0.50
N PHE A 86 -5.35 -5.82 -0.10
CA PHE A 86 -6.65 -5.94 0.57
C PHE A 86 -6.84 -7.33 1.21
N SER A 87 -6.51 -8.39 0.48
CA SER A 87 -6.61 -9.76 0.99
C SER A 87 -5.72 -9.98 2.22
N CYS A 88 -4.51 -9.41 2.25
CA CYS A 88 -3.61 -9.49 3.41
C CYS A 88 -4.09 -8.70 4.64
N LEU A 89 -5.00 -7.74 4.46
CA LEU A 89 -5.54 -6.92 5.55
C LEU A 89 -6.75 -7.55 6.25
N ILE A 90 -7.40 -8.55 5.63
CA ILE A 90 -8.52 -9.28 6.23
C ILE A 90 -7.99 -10.44 7.07
N PRO A 91 -8.24 -10.46 8.39
CA PRO A 91 -7.89 -11.61 9.22
C PRO A 91 -8.53 -12.90 8.69
N GLY A 92 -7.73 -13.94 8.44
CA GLY A 92 -8.21 -15.23 7.95
C GLY A 92 -8.21 -15.39 6.42
N PHE A 93 -7.94 -14.34 5.63
CA PHE A 93 -7.64 -14.49 4.21
C PHE A 93 -6.15 -14.85 4.04
N SER A 94 -5.88 -15.96 3.33
CA SER A 94 -4.53 -16.36 3.00
C SER A 94 -3.90 -15.35 2.04
N ALA A 95 -2.67 -14.92 2.36
CA ALA A 95 -1.89 -14.09 1.45
C ALA A 95 -1.81 -14.78 0.06
N PRO A 96 -2.07 -14.05 -1.03
CA PRO A 96 -2.07 -14.64 -2.37
C PRO A 96 -0.72 -15.31 -2.64
N GLN A 97 -0.77 -16.59 -3.01
CA GLN A 97 0.43 -17.36 -3.31
C GLN A 97 1.00 -16.87 -4.64
N SER A 98 2.29 -16.57 -4.68
CA SER A 98 3.01 -16.33 -5.93
C SER A 98 4.00 -17.47 -6.18
N GLU A 99 4.47 -17.63 -7.43
CA GLU A 99 5.49 -18.62 -7.82
C GLU A 99 6.78 -18.55 -6.99
N TYR A 100 6.98 -17.48 -6.22
CA TYR A 100 8.16 -17.23 -5.36
C TYR A 100 7.85 -17.32 -3.86
N GLY A 101 6.75 -17.97 -3.47
CA GLY A 101 6.35 -18.18 -2.08
C GLY A 101 5.28 -17.22 -1.56
N PRO A 102 4.98 -17.23 -0.25
CA PRO A 102 3.93 -16.42 0.36
C PRO A 102 4.26 -14.93 0.21
N ARG A 103 3.43 -14.17 -0.53
CA ARG A 103 3.54 -12.71 -0.58
C ARG A 103 2.86 -12.09 0.62
N THR A 104 3.53 -12.15 1.76
CA THR A 104 3.13 -11.38 2.94
C THR A 104 3.19 -9.88 2.64
N LEU A 105 2.48 -9.08 3.43
CA LEU A 105 2.48 -7.61 3.28
C LEU A 105 3.92 -7.04 3.30
N ASP A 106 4.81 -7.62 4.10
CA ASP A 106 6.23 -7.23 4.16
C ASP A 106 6.96 -7.44 2.82
N ASN A 107 6.66 -8.50 2.05
CA ASN A 107 7.26 -8.77 0.73
C ASN A 107 6.78 -7.81 -0.37
N LEU A 108 5.59 -7.20 -0.20
CA LEU A 108 5.04 -6.19 -1.11
C LEU A 108 5.51 -4.77 -0.76
N ILE A 109 5.84 -4.54 0.51
CA ILE A 109 6.39 -3.27 1.01
C ILE A 109 7.89 -3.19 0.71
N ASN A 110 8.63 -4.28 0.93
CA ASN A 110 10.04 -4.42 0.61
C ASN A 110 10.23 -5.57 -0.38
N PRO A 111 10.20 -5.32 -1.70
CA PRO A 111 10.61 -6.35 -2.64
C PRO A 111 12.06 -6.72 -2.33
N PRO A 112 12.40 -8.02 -2.15
CA PRO A 112 13.79 -8.41 -2.02
C PRO A 112 14.56 -7.90 -3.24
N LEU A 113 15.72 -7.25 -3.00
CA LEU A 113 16.56 -6.57 -3.99
C LEU A 113 17.15 -7.49 -5.09
N ASN A 114 16.59 -8.68 -5.30
CA ASN A 114 17.13 -9.68 -6.20
C ASN A 114 16.10 -10.26 -7.17
N LEU A 115 15.37 -9.38 -7.85
CA LEU A 115 14.79 -9.69 -9.15
C LEU A 115 15.45 -8.78 -10.17
N GLN A 116 16.67 -9.19 -10.53
CA GLN A 116 17.38 -8.76 -11.73
C GLN A 116 16.40 -8.63 -12.89
N GLU A 117 16.43 -7.45 -13.50
CA GLU A 117 15.64 -6.90 -14.59
C GLU A 117 15.72 -7.71 -15.91
N SER A 118 16.26 -8.94 -15.88
CA SER A 118 16.61 -9.75 -17.03
C SER A 118 15.62 -10.84 -17.42
N LYS A 119 14.51 -11.05 -16.67
CA LYS A 119 13.52 -12.12 -16.98
C LYS A 119 12.17 -11.65 -17.53
N ILE A 120 11.92 -10.35 -17.60
CA ILE A 120 10.66 -9.82 -18.17
C ILE A 120 10.59 -10.18 -19.67
N HIS A 121 11.72 -10.19 -20.38
CA HIS A 121 11.77 -10.49 -21.82
C HIS A 121 11.47 -11.97 -22.15
N THR A 122 11.79 -12.91 -21.25
CA THR A 122 11.52 -14.35 -21.47
C THR A 122 10.05 -14.70 -21.22
N ILE A 123 9.41 -14.04 -20.24
CA ILE A 123 8.00 -14.28 -19.91
C ILE A 123 7.07 -13.75 -21.02
N PHE A 124 7.39 -12.60 -21.64
CA PHE A 124 6.64 -12.09 -22.80
C PHE A 124 6.73 -13.03 -24.02
N SER A 125 7.85 -13.72 -24.24
CA SER A 125 7.98 -14.70 -25.33
C SER A 125 7.20 -15.99 -25.09
N ILE A 126 7.07 -16.45 -23.84
CA ILE A 126 6.32 -17.68 -23.52
C ILE A 126 4.80 -17.44 -23.58
N ILE A 127 4.33 -16.25 -23.23
CA ILE A 127 2.89 -15.91 -23.25
C ILE A 127 2.38 -15.71 -24.69
N ASN A 128 3.18 -15.12 -25.58
CA ASN A 128 2.78 -14.92 -26.99
C ASN A 128 2.72 -16.23 -27.81
N LEU A 129 3.44 -17.28 -27.41
CA LEU A 129 3.45 -18.55 -28.15
C LEU A 129 2.22 -19.45 -27.89
N LYS A 130 1.37 -19.12 -26.90
CA LYS A 130 0.18 -19.91 -26.53
C LYS A 130 -1.15 -19.33 -27.03
N ILE A 131 -1.13 -18.27 -27.84
CA ILE A 131 -2.32 -17.68 -28.48
C ILE A 131 -2.27 -17.85 -30.03
N SER A 132 -1.55 -18.86 -30.53
CA SER A 132 -1.57 -19.18 -31.98
C SER A 132 -1.44 -20.67 -32.32
N VAL A 133 -1.95 -21.56 -31.46
CA VAL A 133 -2.29 -22.94 -31.85
C VAL A 133 -3.69 -23.27 -31.38
#